data_AF-A0A383A421-F1
#
_entry.id   AF-A0A383A421-F1
#
_cell.length_a   1.000
_cell.length_b   1.000
_cell.length_c   1.000
_cell.angle_alpha   90.00
_cell.angle_beta   90.00
_cell.angle_gamma   90.00
#
_symmetry.space_group_name_H-M   'P 1'
#
loop_
_entity.id
_entity.type
_entity.pdbx_description
1 polymer ?
#
loop_
_entity_poly.entity_id
_entity_poly.type
_entity_poly.pdbx_seq_one_letter_code
_entity_poly.pdbx_strand_id
1 'polypeptide(L)'
;MKRILSNKEFKVVLGLIIFAAVFRIPTLGSPLIEDEAISFNRYIEVPWQTLVLKYHDTNQHTLFLLMAKIFTWIFGETEVAYRLPSFVFGVLSIPLMYRLGLAMRFPWSSALFSSV
;
A
#
# COMPACT_ATOMS: atom_id res chain seq x y z
N MET A 1 11.65 11.95 21.69
CA MET A 1 12.87 12.59 21.14
C MET A 1 12.77 12.62 19.61
N LYS A 2 12.55 13.78 19.00
CA LYS A 2 12.43 13.94 17.53
C LYS A 2 13.83 13.77 16.91
N ARG A 3 14.17 12.55 16.46
CA ARG A 3 15.40 12.32 15.68
C ARG A 3 15.13 12.89 14.28
N ILE A 4 15.59 14.11 14.04
CA ILE A 4 15.61 14.73 12.71
C ILE A 4 16.47 13.81 11.82
N LEU A 5 15.93 13.35 10.69
CA LEU A 5 16.68 12.47 9.78
C LEU A 5 17.97 13.18 9.35
N SER A 6 19.10 12.48 9.44
CA SER A 6 20.33 12.97 8.83
C SER A 6 20.15 13.05 7.31
N ASN A 7 20.80 14.01 6.63
CA ASN A 7 20.78 14.13 5.17
C ASN A 7 21.14 12.82 4.45
N LYS A 8 21.96 11.96 5.08
CA LYS A 8 22.30 10.63 4.56
C LYS A 8 21.13 9.65 4.69
N GLU A 9 20.48 9.59 5.85
CA GLU A 9 19.32 8.73 6.09
C GLU A 9 18.14 9.11 5.18
N PHE A 10 17.92 10.41 4.96
CA PHE A 10 16.89 10.90 4.05
C PHE A 10 17.12 10.43 2.62
N LYS A 11 18.37 10.51 2.11
CA LYS A 11 18.72 10.00 0.78
C LYS A 11 18.48 8.50 0.64
N VAL A 12 18.79 7.71 1.68
CA VAL A 12 18.53 6.26 1.68
C VAL A 12 17.03 5.98 1.63
N VAL A 13 16.25 6.62 2.49
CA VAL A 13 14.78 6.46 2.52
C VAL A 13 14.15 6.88 1.19
N LEU A 14 14.58 7.99 0.62
CA LEU A 14 14.11 8.45 -0.69
C LEU A 14 14.48 7.45 -1.79
N GLY A 15 15.70 6.93 -1.78
CA GLY A 15 16.15 5.89 -2.70
C GLY A 15 15.31 4.63 -2.62
N LEU A 16 14.99 4.16 -1.40
CA LEU A 16 14.13 3.00 -1.18
C LEU A 16 12.69 3.23 -1.69
N ILE A 17 12.13 4.41 -1.47
CA ILE A 17 10.79 4.77 -1.98
C ILE A 17 10.78 4.78 -3.51
N ILE A 18 11.79 5.39 -4.14
CA ILE A 18 11.89 5.43 -5.61
C ILE A 18 12.05 4.01 -6.16
N PHE A 19 12.94 3.22 -5.57
CA PHE A 19 13.14 1.82 -5.95
C PHE A 19 11.82 1.03 -5.85
N ALA A 20 11.14 1.13 -4.70
CA ALA A 20 9.85 0.48 -4.46
C ALA A 20 8.76 0.86 -5.47
N ALA A 21 8.70 2.14 -5.84
CA ALA A 21 7.72 2.67 -6.78
C ALA A 21 8.02 2.19 -8.21
N VAL A 22 9.28 2.27 -8.65
CA VAL A 22 9.69 1.87 -10.01
C VAL A 22 9.33 0.42 -10.31
N PHE A 23 9.50 -0.50 -9.35
CA PHE A 23 9.13 -1.90 -9.54
C PHE A 23 7.62 -2.15 -9.54
N ARG A 24 6.81 -1.27 -8.96
CA ARG A 24 5.36 -1.45 -8.81
C ARG A 24 4.52 -0.66 -9.83
N ILE A 25 5.09 0.37 -10.46
CA ILE A 25 4.39 1.17 -11.49
C ILE A 25 3.93 0.34 -12.70
N PRO A 26 4.75 -0.57 -13.28
CA PRO A 26 4.33 -1.32 -14.47
C PRO A 26 3.10 -2.20 -14.25
N THR A 27 2.88 -2.67 -13.01
CA THR A 27 1.77 -3.55 -12.65
C THR A 27 0.50 -2.80 -12.26
N LEU A 28 0.54 -1.48 -12.09
CA LEU A 28 -0.63 -0.69 -11.65
C LEU A 28 -1.78 -0.73 -12.68
N GLY A 29 -1.44 -0.65 -13.97
CA GLY A 29 -2.42 -0.61 -15.07
C GLY A 29 -2.75 -1.97 -15.68
N SER A 30 -2.32 -3.09 -15.09
CA SER A 30 -2.72 -4.41 -15.60
C SER A 30 -4.21 -4.67 -15.33
N PRO A 31 -4.89 -5.52 -16.11
CA PRO A 31 -6.27 -5.90 -15.80
C PRO A 31 -6.38 -6.54 -14.41
N LEU A 32 -7.54 -6.36 -13.75
CA LEU A 32 -7.86 -7.05 -12.50
C LEU A 32 -8.15 -8.52 -12.80
N ILE A 33 -7.57 -9.43 -12.03
CA ILE A 33 -7.68 -10.89 -12.25
C ILE A 33 -8.10 -11.57 -10.94
N GLU A 34 -8.83 -12.67 -11.06
CA GLU A 34 -9.25 -13.55 -9.96
C GLU A 34 -9.88 -12.78 -8.79
N ASP A 35 -9.27 -12.84 -7.61
CA ASP A 35 -9.78 -12.25 -6.38
C ASP A 35 -9.93 -10.73 -6.48
N GLU A 36 -9.06 -10.04 -7.23
CA GLU A 36 -9.18 -8.58 -7.43
C GLU A 36 -10.43 -8.23 -8.24
N ALA A 37 -10.70 -8.96 -9.32
CA ALA A 37 -11.85 -8.74 -10.17
C ALA A 37 -13.16 -9.09 -9.45
N ILE A 38 -13.16 -10.19 -8.68
CA ILE A 38 -14.32 -10.57 -7.86
C ILE A 38 -14.61 -9.48 -6.82
N SER A 39 -13.56 -9.01 -6.14
CA SER A 39 -13.68 -8.00 -5.08
C SER A 39 -14.16 -6.65 -5.63
N PHE A 40 -13.62 -6.22 -6.78
CA PHE A 40 -14.02 -4.99 -7.45
C PHE A 40 -15.50 -5.01 -7.83
N ASN A 41 -15.92 -6.03 -8.59
CA ASN A 41 -17.29 -6.13 -9.09
C ASN A 41 -18.32 -6.34 -7.97
N ARG A 42 -17.95 -7.00 -6.87
CA ARG A 42 -18.87 -7.32 -5.78
C ARG A 42 -19.04 -6.21 -4.76
N TYR A 43 -17.99 -5.42 -4.47
CA TYR A 43 -17.99 -4.54 -3.30
C TYR A 43 -17.84 -3.05 -3.59
N ILE A 44 -17.38 -2.64 -4.78
CA ILE A 44 -17.16 -1.20 -5.06
C ILE A 44 -18.46 -0.42 -5.10
N GLU A 45 -19.50 -0.97 -5.71
CA GLU A 45 -20.82 -0.31 -5.82
C GLU A 45 -21.68 -0.46 -4.53
N VAL A 46 -21.34 -1.41 -3.66
CA VAL A 46 -22.13 -1.73 -2.47
C VAL A 46 -22.13 -0.57 -1.46
N PRO A 47 -23.25 -0.24 -0.79
CA PRO A 47 -23.29 0.84 0.20
C PRO A 47 -22.23 0.71 1.29
N TRP A 48 -21.67 1.85 1.73
CA TRP A 48 -20.61 1.91 2.75
C TRP A 48 -20.97 1.17 4.04
N GLN A 49 -22.22 1.32 4.48
CA GLN A 49 -22.74 0.67 5.68
C GLN A 49 -22.68 -0.85 5.57
N THR A 50 -23.08 -1.39 4.41
CA THR A 50 -23.04 -2.83 4.15
C THR A 50 -21.62 -3.36 4.15
N LEU A 51 -20.67 -2.60 3.60
CA LEU A 51 -19.26 -2.97 3.53
C LEU A 51 -18.62 -3.11 4.94
N VAL A 52 -19.04 -2.26 5.89
CA VAL A 52 -18.55 -2.29 7.28
C VAL A 52 -19.32 -3.26 8.17
N LEU A 53 -20.64 -3.30 8.04
CA LEU A 53 -21.53 -3.99 8.97
C LEU A 53 -21.83 -5.45 8.57
N LYS A 54 -21.62 -5.82 7.30
CA LYS A 54 -21.87 -7.18 6.81
C LYS A 54 -20.59 -7.76 6.24
N TYR A 55 -20.11 -8.83 6.86
CA TYR A 55 -19.01 -9.64 6.38
C TYR A 55 -19.57 -10.90 5.72
N HIS A 56 -19.46 -10.98 4.39
CA HIS A 56 -20.08 -12.05 3.61
C HIS A 56 -19.10 -13.14 3.19
N ASP A 57 -17.88 -12.79 2.79
CA ASP A 57 -16.90 -13.73 2.23
C ASP A 57 -15.50 -13.49 2.79
N THR A 58 -14.64 -14.50 2.70
CA THR A 58 -13.20 -14.39 3.05
C THR A 58 -12.43 -13.41 2.17
N ASN A 59 -12.90 -13.20 0.94
CA ASN A 59 -12.31 -12.24 0.01
C ASN A 59 -12.66 -10.78 0.36
N GLN A 60 -13.54 -10.57 1.35
CA GLN A 60 -13.90 -9.24 1.81
C GLN A 60 -12.81 -8.67 2.73
N HIS A 61 -11.74 -8.15 2.12
CA HIS A 61 -10.72 -7.39 2.85
C HIS A 61 -11.25 -5.98 3.20
N THR A 62 -12.14 -5.88 4.20
CA THR A 62 -12.93 -4.68 4.52
C THR A 62 -12.11 -3.39 4.60
N LEU A 63 -10.95 -3.39 5.28
CA LEU A 63 -10.11 -2.20 5.39
C LEU A 63 -9.58 -1.75 4.03
N PHE A 64 -9.13 -2.70 3.21
CA PHE A 64 -8.63 -2.42 1.87
C PHE A 64 -9.76 -1.93 0.97
N LEU A 65 -10.91 -2.61 0.97
CA LEU A 65 -12.08 -2.26 0.17
C LEU A 65 -12.63 -0.87 0.51
N LEU A 66 -12.62 -0.48 1.80
CA LEU A 66 -12.98 0.88 2.19
C LEU A 66 -12.05 1.92 1.56
N MET A 67 -10.73 1.68 1.60
CA MET A 67 -9.76 2.58 1.00
C MET A 67 -9.87 2.59 -0.53
N ALA A 68 -10.00 1.42 -1.16
CA ALA A 68 -10.20 1.29 -2.59
C ALA A 68 -11.47 1.98 -3.06
N LYS A 69 -12.55 1.90 -2.27
CA LYS A 69 -13.79 2.62 -2.56
C LYS A 69 -13.63 4.14 -2.41
N ILE A 70 -12.87 4.63 -1.42
CA ILE A 70 -12.57 6.06 -1.29
C ILE A 70 -11.78 6.55 -2.51
N PHE A 71 -10.77 5.79 -2.94
CA PHE A 71 -9.93 6.16 -4.07
C PHE A 71 -10.69 6.09 -5.40
N THR A 72 -11.50 5.05 -5.63
CA THR A 72 -12.35 4.97 -6.83
C THR A 72 -13.44 6.05 -6.84
N TRP A 73 -13.96 6.46 -5.68
CA TRP A 73 -14.89 7.58 -5.59
C TRP A 73 -14.24 8.93 -5.97
N ILE A 74 -12.95 9.13 -5.63
CA ILE A 74 -12.22 10.37 -5.92
C ILE A 74 -11.65 10.40 -7.35
N PHE A 75 -11.07 9.29 -7.80
CA PHE A 75 -10.32 9.19 -9.07
C PHE A 75 -11.08 8.50 -10.20
N GLY A 76 -12.28 7.96 -9.92
CA GLY A 76 -13.10 7.21 -10.86
C GLY A 76 -12.90 5.69 -10.78
N GLU A 77 -13.80 4.95 -11.40
CA GLU A 77 -13.81 3.49 -11.46
C GLU A 77 -12.78 2.98 -12.48
N THR A 78 -11.51 2.99 -12.09
CA THR A 78 -10.39 2.48 -12.89
C THR A 78 -9.57 1.48 -12.09
N GLU A 79 -8.87 0.57 -12.76
CA GLU A 79 -7.99 -0.43 -12.15
C GLU A 79 -6.86 0.25 -11.37
N VAL A 80 -6.35 1.35 -11.90
CA VAL A 80 -5.34 2.18 -11.25
C VAL A 80 -5.89 2.72 -9.94
N ALA A 81 -7.07 3.36 -9.95
CA ALA A 81 -7.68 3.92 -8.74
C ALA A 81 -7.95 2.86 -7.67
N TYR A 82 -8.36 1.66 -8.07
CA TYR A 82 -8.58 0.53 -7.17
C TYR A 82 -7.28 0.05 -6.51
N ARG A 83 -6.17 -0.02 -7.26
CA ARG A 83 -4.87 -0.47 -6.73
C ARG A 83 -4.05 0.61 -6.04
N LEU A 84 -4.36 1.90 -6.27
CA LEU A 84 -3.64 3.03 -5.66
C LEU A 84 -3.47 2.92 -4.14
N PRO A 85 -4.48 2.55 -3.33
CA PRO A 85 -4.27 2.35 -1.90
C PRO A 85 -3.18 1.31 -1.60
N SER A 86 -3.27 0.13 -2.24
CA SER A 86 -2.28 -0.95 -2.05
C SER A 86 -0.89 -0.50 -2.48
N PHE A 87 -0.79 0.22 -3.59
CA PHE A 87 0.46 0.80 -4.06
C PHE A 87 1.06 1.78 -3.06
N VAL A 88 0.29 2.76 -2.58
CA VAL A 88 0.76 3.78 -1.64
C VAL A 88 1.22 3.15 -0.33
N PHE A 89 0.41 2.28 0.27
CA PHE A 89 0.77 1.62 1.52
C PHE A 89 1.93 0.63 1.35
N GLY A 90 2.02 -0.04 0.20
CA GLY A 90 3.14 -0.93 -0.13
C GLY A 90 4.46 -0.20 -0.35
N VAL A 91 4.45 1.01 -0.92
CA VAL A 91 5.65 1.85 -1.05
C VAL A 91 6.04 2.46 0.29
N LEU A 92 5.08 2.86 1.11
CA LEU A 92 5.32 3.45 2.43
C LEU A 92 5.75 2.43 3.50
N SER A 93 5.45 1.14 3.34
CA SER A 93 5.86 0.11 4.29
C SER A 93 7.37 -0.11 4.33
N ILE A 94 8.05 0.01 3.19
CA ILE A 94 9.50 -0.16 3.03
C ILE A 94 10.31 0.81 3.91
N PRO A 95 10.14 2.14 3.80
CA PRO A 95 10.85 3.06 4.69
C PRO A 95 10.42 2.92 6.14
N LEU A 96 9.19 2.46 6.42
CA LEU A 96 8.73 2.15 7.77
C LEU A 96 9.53 0.98 8.36
N MET A 97 9.74 -0.08 7.58
CA MET A 97 10.50 -1.26 7.98
C MET A 97 11.97 -0.91 8.24
N TYR A 98 12.58 -0.09 7.37
CA TYR A 98 13.92 0.43 7.59
C TYR A 98 14.04 1.19 8.92
N ARG A 99 13.06 2.05 9.23
CA ARG A 99 13.03 2.80 10.49
C ARG A 99 12.82 1.91 11.70
N LEU A 100 12.00 0.87 11.57
CA LEU A 100 11.78 -0.12 12.61
C LEU A 100 13.07 -0.90 12.90
N GLY A 101 13.82 -1.29 11.86
CA GLY A 101 15.13 -1.92 12.02
C GLY A 101 16.13 -1.06 12.78
N LEU A 102 16.16 0.25 12.48
CA LEU A 102 16.98 1.21 13.23
C LEU A 102 16.51 1.42 14.67
N ALA A 103 15.19 1.40 14.92
CA ALA A 103 14.63 1.51 16.27
C ALA A 103 15.00 0.30 17.14
N MET A 104 15.07 -0.89 16.55
CA MET A 104 15.52 -2.13 17.19
C MET A 104 17.05 -2.22 17.36
N ARG A 105 17.81 -1.19 16.96
CA ARG A 105 19.28 -1.12 17.04
C ARG A 105 20.02 -2.18 16.20
N PHE A 106 19.40 -2.65 15.12
CA PHE A 106 20.13 -3.47 14.14
C PHE A 106 21.22 -2.64 13.44
N PRO A 107 22.31 -3.29 12.97
CA PRO A 107 23.28 -2.61 12.14
C PRO A 107 22.62 -2.13 10.84
N TRP A 108 23.15 -1.04 10.28
CA TRP A 108 22.57 -0.37 9.11
C TRP A 108 22.37 -1.31 7.90
N SER A 109 23.31 -2.24 7.69
CA SER A 109 23.23 -3.25 6.64
C SER A 109 22.00 -4.15 6.82
N SER A 110 21.81 -4.71 8.01
CA SER A 110 20.66 -5.58 8.31
C SER A 110 19.33 -4.84 8.17
N ALA A 111 19.24 -3.59 8.64
CA ALA A 111 18.02 -2.79 8.51
C ALA A 111 17.68 -2.45 7.05
N LEU A 112 18.70 -2.29 6.19
CA LEU A 112 18.50 -2.04 4.76
C LEU A 112 18.03 -3.31 4.04
N PHE A 113 18.70 -4.44 4.26
CA PHE A 113 18.31 -5.72 3.65
C PHE A 113 16.93 -6.19 4.10
N SER A 114 16.52 -5.92 5.34
CA SER A 114 15.18 -6.29 5.82
C SER A 114 14.05 -5.44 5.24
N SER A 115 14.37 -4.32 4.58
CA SER A 115 13.37 -3.36 4.10
C SER A 115 12.93 -3.57 2.65
N VAL A 116 13.70 -4.32 1.86
CA VAL A 116 13.43 -4.63 0.44
C VAL A 116 12.88 -6.05 0.33
#